data_AF-A0AAW2EZ14-F1
#
_entry.id   AF-A0AAW2EZ14-F1
#
_cell.length_a   1.000
_cell.length_b   1.000
_cell.length_c   1.000
_cell.angle_alpha   90.00
_cell.angle_beta   90.00
_cell.angle_gamma   90.00
#
_symmetry.space_group_name_H-M   'P 1'
#
loop_
_entity.id
_entity.type
_entity.pdbx_description
1 polymer ?
#
loop_
_entity_poly.entity_id
_entity_poly.type
_entity_poly.pdbx_seq_one_letter_code
_entity_poly.pdbx_strand_id
1 'polypeptide(L)'
;MVPGPKAAYNFTRCKVGKKLWRPKLEFDLSDPYCRSTKFSYEPLHDEHLAHFFSRPNNLNYLLKVDLITSDMNVKCSLRDYNEYRKYLRQVHADYIKRELRKRDRLIVERMALNFAEKQARKEVKKLKEKEKVANERQRYNQEQLLQVELRNRKLKERARKTMKRFKLIKTIKQEERKLMNNKREKRTEQIRQKNKIAAEINRRKVISTLIDMRKADKARKKTKDKRLLNMNQKKQKDIEEKWKRKLQFQEKDIERRKMILQRIDNRRKKFIDSYNEKINRETAKMKRILDNAKLFTNCYMKRHLLDGRKLICCKKYCKSNTVLV
;
A
#
# COMPACT_ATOMS: atom_id res chain seq x y z
N MET A 1 24.71 -119.44 59.50
CA MET A 1 25.78 -120.43 59.20
C MET A 1 25.87 -121.31 60.44
N VAL A 2 25.60 -122.61 60.31
CA VAL A 2 25.72 -123.56 61.43
C VAL A 2 27.21 -123.77 61.71
N PRO A 3 27.68 -123.68 62.96
CA PRO A 3 29.10 -123.87 63.24
C PRO A 3 29.49 -125.34 63.00
N GLY A 4 30.39 -125.56 62.06
CA GLY A 4 31.02 -126.87 61.85
C GLY A 4 32.06 -127.19 62.94
N PRO A 5 32.57 -128.44 62.98
CA PRO A 5 33.63 -128.82 63.90
C PRO A 5 34.85 -127.91 63.77
N LYS A 6 35.58 -127.70 64.88
CA LYS A 6 36.80 -126.87 64.91
C LYS A 6 37.78 -127.39 63.85
N ALA A 7 38.29 -126.49 63.00
CA ALA A 7 39.15 -126.75 61.83
C ALA A 7 38.49 -127.33 60.55
N ALA A 8 37.16 -127.50 60.50
CA ALA A 8 36.48 -127.98 59.29
C ALA A 8 36.50 -126.96 58.13
N TYR A 9 36.58 -125.67 58.43
CA TYR A 9 36.58 -124.60 57.44
C TYR A 9 37.66 -123.56 57.76
N ASN A 10 38.41 -123.17 56.72
CA ASN A 10 39.32 -122.04 56.78
C ASN A 10 38.62 -120.79 56.22
N PHE A 11 38.46 -119.77 57.06
CA PHE A 11 37.98 -118.47 56.58
C PHE A 11 39.13 -117.72 55.92
N THR A 12 38.93 -117.31 54.69
CA THR A 12 39.93 -116.58 53.91
C THR A 12 39.32 -115.34 53.27
N ARG A 13 40.15 -114.31 53.03
CA ARG A 13 39.69 -113.06 52.42
C ARG A 13 40.25 -112.85 51.01
N CYS A 14 41.56 -112.64 50.93
CA CYS A 14 42.28 -112.44 49.69
C CYS A 14 43.61 -113.19 49.71
N LYS A 15 44.30 -113.20 48.57
CA LYS A 15 45.64 -113.75 48.46
C LYS A 15 46.66 -112.85 49.17
N VAL A 16 47.78 -113.45 49.57
CA VAL A 16 48.94 -112.71 50.10
C VAL A 16 49.38 -111.66 49.08
N GLY A 17 49.70 -110.46 49.56
CA GLY A 17 50.18 -109.36 48.72
C GLY A 17 49.11 -108.74 47.82
N LYS A 18 47.82 -109.04 48.04
CA LYS A 18 46.70 -108.37 47.37
C LYS A 18 45.98 -107.46 48.35
N LYS A 19 45.77 -106.21 47.93
CA LYS A 19 45.07 -105.20 48.73
C LYS A 19 43.65 -105.64 49.05
N LEU A 20 43.34 -105.66 50.34
CA LEU A 20 42.03 -106.04 50.85
C LEU A 20 40.96 -104.97 50.59
N TRP A 21 41.34 -103.70 50.76
CA TRP A 21 40.43 -102.56 50.70
C TRP A 21 40.67 -101.75 49.43
N ARG A 22 39.67 -101.69 48.55
CA ARG A 22 39.68 -100.78 47.40
C ARG A 22 39.24 -99.38 47.84
N PRO A 23 39.85 -98.31 47.29
CA PRO A 23 39.38 -96.96 47.55
C PRO A 23 37.90 -96.85 47.16
N LYS A 24 37.09 -96.17 47.99
CA LYS A 24 35.71 -95.84 47.60
C LYS A 24 35.77 -94.99 46.33
N LEU A 25 34.86 -95.26 45.38
CA LEU A 25 34.79 -94.57 44.09
C LEU A 25 34.34 -93.11 44.23
N GLU A 26 33.65 -92.78 45.32
CA GLU A 26 33.13 -91.45 45.64
C GLU A 26 33.39 -91.15 47.12
N PHE A 27 33.59 -89.87 47.43
CA PHE A 27 33.70 -89.42 48.81
C PHE A 27 32.32 -89.50 49.47
N ASP A 28 32.20 -90.37 50.47
CA ASP A 28 30.95 -90.60 51.19
C ASP A 28 30.89 -89.70 52.43
N LEU A 29 30.08 -88.66 52.36
CA LEU A 29 29.84 -87.74 53.48
C LEU A 29 28.98 -88.35 54.59
N SER A 30 28.36 -89.51 54.35
CA SER A 30 27.43 -90.13 55.31
C SER A 30 28.18 -90.81 56.47
N ASP A 31 29.42 -91.23 56.25
CA ASP A 31 30.27 -91.88 57.26
C ASP A 31 31.71 -91.32 57.21
N PRO A 32 31.92 -90.08 57.66
CA PRO A 32 33.23 -89.40 57.58
C PRO A 32 34.32 -90.10 58.41
N TYR A 33 33.91 -90.86 59.44
CA TYR A 33 34.83 -91.58 60.33
C TYR A 33 34.98 -93.07 60.00
N CYS A 34 34.40 -93.55 58.89
CA CYS A 34 34.46 -94.95 58.46
C CYS A 34 34.02 -95.95 59.57
N ARG A 35 33.00 -95.60 60.36
CA ARG A 35 32.49 -96.48 61.44
C ARG A 35 31.94 -97.80 60.90
N SER A 36 31.47 -97.80 59.65
CA SER A 36 30.81 -98.95 59.03
C SER A 36 31.76 -100.09 58.64
N THR A 37 33.03 -99.80 58.33
CA THR A 37 34.09 -100.77 58.01
C THR A 37 35.41 -100.32 58.62
N LYS A 38 36.01 -101.13 59.51
CA LYS A 38 37.33 -100.83 60.08
C LYS A 38 38.43 -101.21 59.09
N PHE A 39 39.20 -100.23 58.65
CA PHE A 39 40.32 -100.42 57.74
C PHE A 39 41.63 -100.67 58.50
N SER A 40 41.69 -101.77 59.26
CA SER A 40 42.91 -102.15 59.96
C SER A 40 44.01 -102.51 58.95
N TYR A 41 45.23 -102.07 59.21
CA TYR A 41 46.39 -102.44 58.40
C TYR A 41 46.76 -103.90 58.68
N GLU A 42 46.89 -104.69 57.62
CA GLU A 42 47.25 -106.10 57.70
C GLU A 42 48.44 -106.38 56.77
N PRO A 43 49.62 -106.70 57.33
CA PRO A 43 50.85 -106.84 56.54
C PRO A 43 50.73 -107.87 55.40
N LEU A 44 50.02 -108.97 55.62
CA LEU A 44 49.86 -110.03 54.60
C LEU A 44 49.07 -109.57 53.36
N HIS A 45 48.32 -108.46 53.45
CA HIS A 45 47.59 -107.86 52.33
C HIS A 45 48.26 -106.61 51.78
N ASP A 46 49.46 -106.26 52.26
CA ASP A 46 50.25 -105.17 51.69
C ASP A 46 50.87 -105.60 50.36
N GLU A 47 50.53 -104.88 49.29
CA GLU A 47 51.05 -105.12 47.94
C GLU A 47 52.56 -104.89 47.87
N HIS A 48 53.10 -104.00 48.69
CA HIS A 48 54.54 -103.71 48.73
C HIS A 48 55.34 -104.82 49.42
N LEU A 49 54.70 -105.60 50.30
CA LEU A 49 55.30 -106.77 50.95
C LEU A 49 55.09 -108.07 50.17
N ALA A 50 54.37 -108.03 49.05
CA ALA A 50 54.10 -109.21 48.23
C ALA A 50 55.39 -109.95 47.85
N HIS A 51 56.43 -109.22 47.42
CA HIS A 51 57.71 -109.82 47.04
C HIS A 51 58.44 -110.45 48.24
N PHE A 52 58.34 -109.85 49.42
CA PHE A 52 58.93 -110.39 50.65
C PHE A 52 58.28 -111.72 51.04
N PHE A 53 56.95 -111.81 51.02
CA PHE A 53 56.23 -113.04 51.35
C PHE A 53 56.32 -114.12 50.26
N SER A 54 56.58 -113.74 49.01
CA SER A 54 56.73 -114.69 47.90
C SER A 54 58.03 -115.50 47.97
N ARG A 55 58.99 -115.14 48.83
CA ARG A 55 60.24 -115.90 48.98
C ARG A 55 59.95 -117.29 49.57
N PRO A 56 60.51 -118.39 49.04
CA PRO A 56 60.21 -119.75 49.49
C PRO A 56 60.36 -119.97 51.00
N ASN A 57 61.42 -119.41 51.62
CA ASN A 57 61.65 -119.52 53.06
C ASN A 57 60.52 -118.89 53.89
N ASN A 58 60.07 -117.70 53.48
CA ASN A 58 59.01 -116.96 54.16
C ASN A 58 57.66 -117.64 53.94
N LEU A 59 57.41 -118.15 52.74
CA LEU A 59 56.20 -118.88 52.42
C LEU A 59 56.07 -120.16 53.24
N ASN A 60 57.14 -120.96 53.30
CA ASN A 60 57.18 -122.18 54.10
C ASN A 60 56.96 -121.87 55.59
N TYR A 61 57.49 -120.76 56.08
CA TYR A 61 57.24 -120.29 57.44
C TYR A 61 55.75 -119.92 57.64
N LEU A 62 55.15 -119.16 56.74
CA LEU A 62 53.73 -118.77 56.83
C LEU A 62 52.78 -119.99 56.78
N LEU A 63 53.11 -121.00 55.98
CA LEU A 63 52.38 -122.28 55.94
C LEU A 63 52.54 -123.06 57.25
N LYS A 64 53.77 -123.11 57.79
CA LYS A 64 54.06 -123.80 59.06
C LYS A 64 53.33 -123.16 60.25
N VAL A 65 53.18 -121.83 60.25
CA VAL A 65 52.46 -121.06 61.29
C VAL A 65 50.94 -121.00 61.02
N ASP A 66 50.46 -121.65 59.95
CA ASP A 66 49.03 -121.75 59.59
C ASP A 66 48.34 -120.40 59.30
N LEU A 67 49.10 -119.38 58.89
CA LEU A 67 48.55 -118.05 58.55
C LEU A 67 47.98 -117.98 57.13
N ILE A 68 48.39 -118.91 56.27
CA ILE A 68 47.96 -118.97 54.87
C ILE A 68 47.56 -120.40 54.51
N THR A 69 46.71 -120.55 53.48
CA THR A 69 46.41 -121.84 52.86
C THR A 69 47.46 -122.22 51.82
N SER A 70 47.47 -123.49 51.37
CA SER A 70 48.26 -123.94 50.22
C SER A 70 48.08 -123.05 48.98
N ASP A 71 46.85 -122.55 48.78
CA ASP A 71 46.48 -121.70 47.66
C ASP A 71 46.85 -120.21 47.83
N MET A 72 47.72 -119.88 48.80
CA MET A 72 48.17 -118.52 49.12
C MET A 72 47.07 -117.60 49.67
N ASN A 73 45.96 -118.14 50.16
CA ASN A 73 44.91 -117.33 50.76
C ASN A 73 45.23 -117.06 52.22
N VAL A 74 45.12 -115.81 52.65
CA VAL A 74 45.35 -115.41 54.03
C VAL A 74 44.19 -115.89 54.89
N LYS A 75 44.48 -116.68 55.93
CA LYS A 75 43.49 -117.12 56.92
C LYS A 75 43.11 -115.94 57.82
N CYS A 76 41.86 -115.92 58.26
CA CYS A 76 41.34 -114.83 59.10
C CYS A 76 40.30 -115.35 60.10
N SER A 77 39.92 -114.49 61.04
CA SER A 77 38.85 -114.82 61.97
C SER A 77 37.48 -114.75 61.28
N LEU A 78 36.48 -115.42 61.85
CA LEU A 78 35.09 -115.32 61.39
C LEU A 78 34.58 -113.88 61.40
N ARG A 79 35.06 -113.06 62.34
CA ARG A 79 34.73 -111.64 62.41
C ARG A 79 35.25 -110.89 61.19
N ASP A 80 36.54 -111.03 60.89
CA ASP A 80 37.19 -110.34 59.76
C ASP A 80 36.60 -110.78 58.43
N TYR A 81 36.27 -112.07 58.30
CA TYR A 81 35.58 -112.61 57.13
C TYR A 81 34.20 -111.98 56.92
N ASN A 82 33.41 -111.85 58.00
CA ASN A 82 32.09 -111.24 57.93
C ASN A 82 32.16 -109.73 57.63
N GLU A 83 33.11 -109.02 58.23
CA GLU A 83 33.38 -107.61 57.95
C GLU A 83 33.79 -107.41 56.48
N TYR A 84 34.69 -108.24 55.96
CA TYR A 84 35.09 -108.21 54.55
C TYR A 84 33.93 -108.54 53.60
N ARG A 85 33.10 -109.55 53.89
CA ARG A 85 31.91 -109.88 53.09
C ARG A 85 30.87 -108.76 53.10
N LYS A 86 30.72 -108.05 54.22
CA LYS A 86 29.87 -106.86 54.33
C LYS A 86 30.41 -105.74 53.44
N TYR A 87 31.71 -105.47 53.50
CA TYR A 87 32.39 -104.49 52.67
C TYR A 87 32.21 -104.79 51.17
N LEU A 88 32.46 -106.02 50.72
CA LEU A 88 32.30 -106.38 49.30
C LEU A 88 30.87 -106.15 48.78
N ARG A 89 29.87 -106.49 49.59
CA ARG A 89 28.46 -106.22 49.25
C ARG A 89 28.18 -104.73 49.14
N GLN A 90 28.73 -103.92 50.04
CA GLN A 90 28.61 -102.47 50.00
C GLN A 90 29.25 -101.89 48.74
N VAL A 91 30.48 -102.26 48.42
CA VAL A 91 31.20 -101.80 47.21
C VAL A 91 30.40 -102.12 45.94
N HIS A 92 29.86 -103.33 45.83
CA HIS A 92 29.05 -103.73 44.69
C HIS A 92 27.74 -102.95 44.59
N ALA A 93 27.04 -102.75 45.72
CA ALA A 93 25.81 -101.96 45.76
C ALA A 93 26.06 -100.49 45.38
N ASP A 94 27.16 -99.89 45.87
CA ASP A 94 27.55 -98.52 45.56
C ASP A 94 27.89 -98.35 44.08
N TYR A 95 28.57 -99.34 43.47
CA TYR A 95 28.82 -99.37 42.04
C TYR A 95 27.51 -99.37 41.22
N ILE A 96 26.56 -100.24 41.56
CA ILE A 96 25.25 -100.30 40.88
C ILE A 96 24.50 -98.98 41.04
N LYS A 97 24.40 -98.44 42.28
CA LYS A 97 23.73 -97.17 42.55
C LYS A 97 24.34 -96.03 41.74
N ARG A 98 25.66 -96.00 41.57
CA ARG A 98 26.33 -94.99 40.75
C ARG A 98 25.93 -95.11 39.28
N GLU A 99 25.96 -96.30 38.71
CA GLU A 99 25.60 -96.49 37.30
C GLU A 99 24.12 -96.17 37.04
N LEU A 100 23.23 -96.48 38.00
CA LEU A 100 21.84 -96.03 37.94
C LEU A 100 21.72 -94.50 37.98
N ARG A 101 22.36 -93.84 38.95
CA ARG A 101 22.37 -92.36 39.04
C ARG A 101 22.88 -91.70 37.78
N LYS A 102 23.92 -92.25 37.14
CA LYS A 102 24.42 -91.75 35.85
C LYS A 102 23.37 -91.86 34.75
N ARG A 103 22.69 -93.01 34.64
CA ARG A 103 21.62 -93.20 33.65
C ARG A 103 20.45 -92.25 33.90
N ASP A 104 20.03 -92.10 35.15
CA ASP A 104 18.93 -91.20 35.51
C ASP A 104 19.26 -89.75 35.16
N ARG A 105 20.49 -89.29 35.44
CA ARG A 105 20.95 -87.95 35.04
C ARG A 105 20.88 -87.75 33.53
N LEU A 106 21.38 -88.71 32.75
CA LEU A 106 21.34 -88.64 31.28
C LEU A 106 19.90 -88.59 30.75
N ILE A 107 18.97 -89.30 31.37
CA ILE A 107 17.55 -89.26 31.01
C ILE A 107 16.97 -87.88 31.28
N VAL A 108 17.21 -87.32 32.47
CA VAL A 108 16.74 -85.97 32.85
C VAL A 108 17.32 -84.90 31.92
N GLU A 109 18.62 -84.94 31.63
CA GLU A 109 19.28 -84.02 30.71
C GLU A 109 18.68 -84.11 29.30
N ARG A 110 18.46 -85.33 28.79
CA ARG A 110 17.81 -85.53 27.49
C ARG A 110 16.39 -84.98 27.45
N MET A 111 15.62 -85.16 28.51
CA MET A 111 14.27 -84.60 28.62
C MET A 111 14.31 -83.07 28.61
N ALA A 112 15.24 -82.46 29.35
CA ALA A 112 15.43 -81.01 29.38
C ALA A 112 15.81 -80.45 28.00
N LEU A 113 16.74 -81.11 27.30
CA LEU A 113 17.14 -80.75 25.93
C LEU A 113 15.97 -80.83 24.95
N ASN A 114 15.21 -81.92 24.98
CA ASN A 114 14.03 -82.09 24.13
C ASN A 114 12.95 -81.03 24.39
N PHE A 115 12.78 -80.64 25.66
CA PHE A 115 11.85 -79.57 26.03
C PHE A 115 12.32 -78.21 25.50
N ALA A 116 13.60 -77.87 25.69
CA ALA A 116 14.20 -76.65 25.18
C ALA A 116 14.10 -76.57 23.65
N GLU A 117 14.38 -77.67 22.95
CA GLU A 117 14.28 -77.74 21.49
C GLU A 117 12.84 -77.52 21.01
N LYS A 118 11.85 -78.16 21.65
CA LYS A 118 10.43 -77.95 21.33
C LYS A 118 10.05 -76.48 21.51
N GLN A 119 10.53 -75.84 22.56
CA GLN A 119 10.25 -74.43 22.80
C GLN A 119 10.92 -73.53 21.76
N ALA A 120 12.19 -73.78 21.42
CA ALA A 120 12.90 -73.06 20.37
C ALA A 120 12.18 -73.18 19.03
N ARG A 121 11.71 -74.38 18.65
CA ARG A 121 10.93 -74.60 17.42
C ARG A 121 9.63 -73.79 17.41
N LYS A 122 8.92 -73.69 18.54
CA LYS A 122 7.71 -72.86 18.65
C LYS A 122 8.02 -71.37 18.48
N GLU A 123 9.08 -70.87 19.11
CA GLU A 123 9.48 -69.48 18.99
C GLU A 123 9.93 -69.14 17.56
N VAL A 124 10.71 -70.00 16.91
CA VAL A 124 11.07 -69.83 15.50
C VAL A 124 9.83 -69.77 14.61
N LYS A 125 8.81 -70.61 14.85
CA LYS A 125 7.56 -70.56 14.09
C LYS A 125 6.84 -69.23 14.27
N LYS A 126 6.70 -68.75 15.51
CA LYS A 126 6.09 -67.43 15.81
C LYS A 126 6.86 -66.28 15.16
N LEU A 127 8.19 -66.33 15.18
CA LEU A 127 9.02 -65.31 14.55
C LEU A 127 8.84 -65.29 13.03
N LYS A 128 8.82 -66.45 12.38
CA LYS A 128 8.53 -66.55 10.94
C LYS A 128 7.15 -66.00 10.58
N GLU A 129 6.14 -66.25 11.40
CA GLU A 129 4.79 -65.68 11.19
C GLU A 129 4.79 -64.16 11.33
N LYS A 130 5.46 -63.62 12.37
CA LYS A 130 5.62 -62.17 12.56
C LYS A 130 6.39 -61.51 11.40
N GLU A 131 7.45 -62.15 10.93
CA GLU A 131 8.26 -61.67 9.81
C GLU A 131 7.44 -61.61 8.51
N LYS A 132 6.62 -62.63 8.23
CA LYS A 132 5.70 -62.61 7.08
C LYS A 132 4.75 -61.41 7.13
N VAL A 133 4.09 -61.21 8.28
CA VAL A 133 3.17 -60.07 8.48
C VAL A 133 3.89 -58.73 8.34
N ALA A 134 5.11 -58.62 8.88
CA ALA A 134 5.92 -57.40 8.76
C ALA A 134 6.29 -57.11 7.29
N ASN A 135 6.68 -58.14 6.53
CA ASN A 135 7.02 -58.02 5.11
C ASN A 135 5.79 -57.62 4.28
N GLU A 136 4.62 -58.20 4.54
CA GLU A 136 3.36 -57.81 3.88
C GLU A 136 2.99 -56.36 4.16
N ARG A 137 3.10 -55.92 5.43
CA ARG A 137 2.89 -54.51 5.82
C ARG A 137 3.88 -53.59 5.13
N GLN A 138 5.15 -53.99 5.04
CA GLN A 138 6.17 -53.20 4.36
C GLN A 138 5.87 -53.03 2.86
N ARG A 139 5.45 -54.11 2.19
CA ARG A 139 5.02 -54.06 0.78
C ARG A 139 3.82 -53.13 0.60
N TYR A 140 2.79 -53.26 1.44
CA TYR A 140 1.63 -52.37 1.40
C TYR A 140 2.02 -50.91 1.59
N ASN A 141 2.87 -50.61 2.57
CA ASN A 141 3.35 -49.25 2.82
C ASN A 141 4.16 -48.70 1.63
N GLN A 142 4.99 -49.52 0.99
CA GLN A 142 5.72 -49.13 -0.22
C GLN A 142 4.76 -48.80 -1.37
N GLU A 143 3.73 -49.61 -1.60
CA GLU A 143 2.70 -49.33 -2.60
C GLU A 143 1.96 -48.02 -2.33
N GLN A 144 1.57 -47.78 -1.06
CA GLN A 144 0.93 -46.52 -0.66
C GLN A 144 1.84 -45.31 -0.91
N LEU A 145 3.12 -45.41 -0.54
CA LEU A 145 4.10 -44.36 -0.78
C LEU A 145 4.25 -44.05 -2.27
N LEU A 146 4.34 -45.08 -3.12
CA LEU A 146 4.40 -44.93 -4.58
C LEU A 146 3.14 -44.25 -5.12
N GLN A 147 1.95 -44.62 -4.65
CA GLN A 147 0.71 -43.96 -5.06
C GLN A 147 0.67 -42.48 -4.66
N VAL A 148 1.07 -42.16 -3.43
CA VAL A 148 1.14 -40.78 -2.95
C VAL A 148 2.15 -39.97 -3.77
N GLU A 149 3.31 -40.54 -4.07
CA GLU A 149 4.31 -39.88 -4.91
C GLU A 149 3.76 -39.57 -6.31
N LEU A 150 3.05 -40.53 -6.91
CA LEU A 150 2.45 -40.38 -8.22
C LEU A 150 1.34 -39.31 -8.23
N ARG A 151 0.53 -39.22 -7.17
CA ARG A 151 -0.44 -38.12 -6.95
C ARG A 151 0.26 -36.78 -6.82
N ASN A 152 1.33 -36.71 -6.03
CA ASN A 152 2.12 -35.49 -5.84
C ASN A 152 2.78 -35.01 -7.15
N ARG A 153 3.29 -35.93 -7.98
CA ARG A 153 3.80 -35.59 -9.32
C ARG A 153 2.71 -34.95 -10.19
N LYS A 154 1.51 -35.54 -10.23
CA LYS A 154 0.35 -34.98 -10.96
C LYS A 154 -0.04 -33.58 -10.44
N LEU A 155 -0.03 -33.37 -9.13
CA LEU A 155 -0.32 -32.06 -8.53
C LEU A 155 0.75 -31.02 -8.89
N LYS A 156 2.04 -31.38 -8.83
CA LYS A 156 3.14 -30.50 -9.23
C LYS A 156 3.05 -30.11 -10.71
N GLU A 157 2.71 -31.04 -11.59
CA GLU A 157 2.43 -30.75 -13.01
C GLU A 157 1.29 -29.75 -13.20
N ARG A 158 0.16 -29.95 -12.52
CA ARG A 158 -0.98 -29.03 -12.57
C ARG A 158 -0.59 -27.63 -12.09
N ALA A 159 0.13 -27.54 -10.97
CA ALA A 159 0.64 -26.27 -10.44
C ALA A 159 1.57 -25.56 -11.44
N ARG A 160 2.47 -26.29 -12.10
CA ARG A 160 3.34 -25.75 -13.17
C ARG A 160 2.53 -25.21 -14.34
N LYS A 161 1.51 -25.94 -14.80
CA LYS A 161 0.61 -25.49 -15.88
C LYS A 161 -0.16 -24.22 -15.49
N THR A 162 -0.71 -24.17 -14.27
CA THR A 162 -1.39 -22.98 -13.74
C THR A 162 -0.45 -21.78 -13.63
N MET A 163 0.78 -21.99 -13.14
CA MET A 163 1.80 -20.94 -13.04
C MET A 163 2.16 -20.35 -14.40
N LYS A 164 2.32 -21.20 -15.43
CA LYS A 164 2.57 -20.75 -16.82
C LYS A 164 1.40 -19.89 -17.33
N ARG A 165 0.16 -20.34 -17.13
CA ARG A 165 -1.04 -19.57 -17.50
C ARG A 165 -1.11 -18.22 -16.77
N PHE A 166 -0.82 -18.21 -15.48
CA PHE A 166 -0.82 -16.97 -14.70
C PHE A 166 0.25 -15.98 -15.19
N LYS A 167 1.46 -16.45 -15.50
CA LYS A 167 2.51 -15.62 -16.12
C LYS A 167 2.04 -15.02 -17.45
N LEU A 168 1.42 -15.81 -18.31
CA LEU A 168 0.87 -15.34 -19.58
C LEU A 168 -0.23 -14.29 -19.40
N ILE A 169 -1.17 -14.51 -18.48
CA ILE A 169 -2.23 -13.53 -18.18
C ILE A 169 -1.62 -12.23 -17.65
N LYS A 170 -0.57 -12.32 -16.82
CA LYS A 170 0.13 -11.15 -16.28
C LYS A 170 0.79 -10.33 -17.40
N THR A 171 1.42 -10.96 -18.38
CA THR A 171 2.03 -10.26 -19.52
C THR A 171 0.95 -9.59 -20.39
N ILE A 172 -0.14 -10.30 -20.72
CA ILE A 172 -1.26 -9.73 -21.48
C ILE A 172 -1.84 -8.50 -20.78
N LYS A 173 -2.13 -8.58 -19.47
CA LYS A 173 -2.64 -7.43 -18.71
C LYS A 173 -1.67 -6.25 -18.69
N GLN A 174 -0.36 -6.50 -18.67
CA GLN A 174 0.64 -5.44 -18.75
C GLN A 174 0.64 -4.77 -20.13
N GLU A 175 0.54 -5.54 -21.20
CA GLU A 175 0.44 -5.02 -22.57
C GLU A 175 -0.84 -4.23 -22.79
N GLU A 176 -1.99 -4.73 -22.31
CA GLU A 176 -3.27 -4.01 -22.34
C GLU A 176 -3.17 -2.66 -21.62
N ARG A 177 -2.55 -2.63 -20.43
CA ARG A 177 -2.31 -1.38 -19.69
C ARG A 177 -1.44 -0.40 -20.48
N LYS A 178 -0.35 -0.88 -21.10
CA LYS A 178 0.50 -0.05 -21.96
C LYS A 178 -0.29 0.50 -23.14
N LEU A 179 -1.08 -0.33 -23.82
CA LEU A 179 -1.93 0.07 -24.93
C LEU A 179 -2.96 1.14 -24.52
N MET A 180 -3.60 0.95 -23.35
CA MET A 180 -4.56 1.91 -22.81
C MET A 180 -3.90 3.23 -22.43
N ASN A 181 -2.70 3.21 -21.85
CA ASN A 181 -1.92 4.41 -21.57
C ASN A 181 -1.55 5.14 -22.87
N ASN A 182 -1.05 4.43 -23.88
CA ASN A 182 -0.74 5.03 -25.18
C ASN A 182 -1.98 5.67 -25.84
N LYS A 183 -3.15 5.03 -25.74
CA LYS A 183 -4.43 5.60 -26.22
C LYS A 183 -4.81 6.86 -25.44
N ARG A 184 -4.61 6.88 -24.11
CA ARG A 184 -4.85 8.06 -23.28
C ARG A 184 -3.91 9.21 -23.65
N GLU A 185 -2.62 8.94 -23.80
CA GLU A 185 -1.61 9.93 -24.21
C GLU A 185 -1.94 10.55 -25.57
N LYS A 186 -2.27 9.72 -26.58
CA LYS A 186 -2.73 10.21 -27.89
C LYS A 186 -3.95 11.13 -27.77
N ARG A 187 -4.94 10.77 -26.93
CA ARG A 187 -6.11 11.63 -26.68
C ARG A 187 -5.72 12.94 -25.99
N THR A 188 -4.86 12.89 -24.98
CA THR A 188 -4.40 14.10 -24.29
C THR A 188 -3.63 15.02 -25.23
N GLU A 189 -2.83 14.46 -26.13
CA GLU A 189 -2.08 15.24 -27.12
C GLU A 189 -3.01 15.87 -28.15
N GLN A 190 -4.02 15.13 -28.64
CA GLN A 190 -5.07 15.69 -29.49
C GLN A 190 -5.82 16.84 -28.80
N ILE A 191 -6.15 16.70 -27.52
CA ILE A 191 -6.79 17.78 -26.73
C ILE A 191 -5.85 18.99 -26.62
N ARG A 192 -4.56 18.76 -26.31
CA ARG A 192 -3.55 19.84 -26.27
C ARG A 192 -3.45 20.59 -27.60
N GLN A 193 -3.42 19.86 -28.72
CA GLN A 193 -3.39 20.46 -30.06
C GLN A 193 -4.66 21.29 -30.33
N LYS A 194 -5.85 20.76 -30.02
CA LYS A 194 -7.11 21.49 -30.14
C LYS A 194 -7.13 22.76 -29.28
N ASN A 195 -6.65 22.68 -28.04
CA ASN A 195 -6.55 23.83 -27.15
C ASN A 195 -5.57 24.89 -27.66
N LYS A 196 -4.43 24.49 -28.24
CA LYS A 196 -3.48 25.42 -28.89
C LYS A 196 -4.16 26.16 -30.05
N ILE A 197 -4.86 25.44 -30.92
CA ILE A 197 -5.60 26.02 -32.05
C ILE A 197 -6.70 26.97 -31.55
N ALA A 198 -7.46 26.57 -30.54
CA ALA A 198 -8.52 27.41 -29.95
C ALA A 198 -7.96 28.69 -29.30
N ALA A 199 -6.83 28.59 -28.58
CA ALA A 199 -6.13 29.74 -28.03
C ALA A 199 -5.66 30.70 -29.13
N GLU A 200 -5.14 30.17 -30.24
CA GLU A 200 -4.72 30.96 -31.39
C GLU A 200 -5.89 31.67 -32.08
N ILE A 201 -7.02 30.98 -32.26
CA ILE A 201 -8.26 31.58 -32.78
C ILE A 201 -8.75 32.69 -31.85
N ASN A 202 -8.75 32.47 -30.53
CA ASN A 202 -9.15 33.48 -29.55
C ASN A 202 -8.21 34.70 -29.58
N ARG A 203 -6.89 34.49 -29.69
CA ARG A 203 -5.92 35.59 -29.88
C ARG A 203 -6.23 36.40 -31.13
N ARG A 204 -6.48 35.74 -32.27
CA ARG A 204 -6.86 36.42 -33.52
C ARG A 204 -8.17 37.21 -33.38
N LYS A 205 -9.17 36.66 -32.68
CA LYS A 205 -10.42 37.37 -32.38
C LYS A 205 -10.18 38.62 -31.54
N VAL A 206 -9.38 38.52 -30.46
CA VAL A 206 -9.02 39.68 -29.61
C VAL A 206 -8.26 40.74 -30.42
N ILE A 207 -7.34 40.34 -31.29
CA ILE A 207 -6.63 41.29 -32.16
C ILE A 207 -7.61 41.97 -33.13
N SER A 208 -8.53 41.21 -33.74
CA SER A 208 -9.55 41.76 -34.64
C SER A 208 -10.45 42.77 -33.93
N THR A 209 -10.96 42.44 -32.73
CA THR A 209 -11.80 43.36 -31.97
C THR A 209 -11.06 44.64 -31.58
N LEU A 210 -9.78 44.55 -31.20
CA LEU A 210 -8.94 45.73 -30.94
C LEU A 210 -8.75 46.61 -32.18
N ILE A 211 -8.56 46.01 -33.35
CA ILE A 211 -8.47 46.73 -34.63
C ILE A 211 -9.78 47.45 -34.93
N ASP A 212 -10.91 46.78 -34.76
CA ASP A 212 -12.24 47.35 -35.03
C ASP A 212 -12.59 48.46 -34.04
N MET A 213 -12.26 48.30 -32.76
CA MET A 213 -12.36 49.37 -31.76
C MET A 213 -11.52 50.59 -32.15
N ARG A 214 -10.28 50.40 -32.61
CA ARG A 214 -9.40 51.48 -33.07
C ARG A 214 -9.97 52.19 -34.31
N LYS A 215 -10.61 51.46 -35.24
CA LYS A 215 -11.31 52.04 -36.40
C LYS A 215 -12.54 52.84 -35.95
N ALA A 216 -13.36 52.30 -35.05
CA ALA A 216 -14.53 52.97 -34.49
C ALA A 216 -14.15 54.25 -33.74
N ASP A 217 -13.05 54.24 -32.98
CA ASP A 217 -12.57 55.43 -32.27
C ASP A 217 -12.04 56.51 -33.22
N LYS A 218 -11.32 56.12 -34.28
CA LYS A 218 -10.96 57.05 -35.37
C LYS A 218 -12.20 57.66 -36.02
N ALA A 219 -13.24 56.87 -36.27
CA ALA A 219 -14.50 57.35 -36.82
C ALA A 219 -15.24 58.29 -35.84
N ARG A 220 -15.29 57.95 -34.55
CA ARG A 220 -15.87 58.81 -33.49
C ARG A 220 -15.15 60.15 -33.39
N LYS A 221 -13.81 60.15 -33.45
CA LYS A 221 -12.99 61.38 -33.45
C LYS A 221 -13.31 62.25 -34.66
N LYS A 222 -13.33 61.68 -35.88
CA LYS A 222 -13.74 62.39 -37.11
C LYS A 222 -15.16 62.99 -37.00
N THR A 223 -16.11 62.25 -36.43
CA THR A 223 -17.48 62.74 -36.24
C THR A 223 -17.55 63.89 -35.23
N LYS A 224 -16.79 63.81 -34.13
CA LYS A 224 -16.69 64.89 -33.13
C LYS A 224 -16.08 66.16 -33.74
N ASP A 225 -15.00 66.02 -34.51
CA ASP A 225 -14.33 67.12 -35.20
C ASP A 225 -15.27 67.78 -36.23
N LYS A 226 -16.02 66.98 -37.01
CA LYS A 226 -17.01 67.48 -37.97
C LYS A 226 -18.19 68.20 -37.29
N ARG A 227 -18.65 67.72 -36.12
CA ARG A 227 -19.66 68.41 -35.30
C ARG A 227 -19.15 69.76 -34.79
N LEU A 228 -17.89 69.80 -34.32
CA LEU A 228 -17.27 71.05 -33.85
C LEU A 228 -17.13 72.07 -34.99
N LEU A 229 -16.70 71.63 -36.18
CA LEU A 229 -16.61 72.47 -37.36
C LEU A 229 -17.99 73.03 -37.76
N ASN A 230 -19.01 72.18 -37.80
CA ASN A 230 -20.39 72.60 -38.13
C ASN A 230 -20.97 73.56 -37.09
N MET A 231 -20.70 73.35 -35.79
CA MET A 231 -21.08 74.30 -34.74
C MET A 231 -20.42 75.66 -34.92
N ASN A 232 -19.13 75.68 -35.25
CA ASN A 232 -18.41 76.93 -35.49
C ASN A 232 -18.95 77.66 -36.73
N GLN A 233 -19.23 76.94 -37.82
CA GLN A 233 -19.86 77.52 -39.01
C GLN A 233 -21.27 78.06 -38.71
N LYS A 234 -22.06 77.35 -37.89
CA LYS A 234 -23.39 77.83 -37.48
C LYS A 234 -23.31 79.09 -36.61
N LYS A 235 -22.37 79.14 -35.67
CA LYS A 235 -22.08 80.36 -34.88
C LYS A 235 -21.66 81.53 -35.78
N GLN A 236 -20.84 81.28 -36.80
CA GLN A 236 -20.42 82.30 -37.77
C GLN A 236 -21.64 82.87 -38.53
N LYS A 237 -22.52 82.00 -39.03
CA LYS A 237 -23.76 82.39 -39.73
C LYS A 237 -24.72 83.15 -38.82
N ASP A 238 -24.90 82.72 -37.58
CA ASP A 238 -25.75 83.41 -36.60
C ASP A 238 -25.22 84.83 -36.27
N ILE A 239 -23.89 85.01 -36.23
CA ILE A 239 -23.26 86.32 -36.04
C ILE A 239 -23.51 87.21 -37.27
N GLU A 240 -23.30 86.70 -38.48
CA GLU A 240 -23.57 87.44 -39.72
C GLU A 240 -25.03 87.85 -39.86
N GLU A 241 -25.97 86.97 -39.49
CA GLU A 241 -27.41 87.26 -39.57
C GLU A 241 -27.82 88.32 -38.54
N LYS A 242 -27.29 88.25 -37.31
CA LYS A 242 -27.49 89.31 -36.29
C LYS A 242 -26.90 90.65 -36.73
N TRP A 243 -25.73 90.65 -37.39
CA TRP A 243 -25.12 91.86 -37.94
C TRP A 243 -25.97 92.49 -39.04
N LYS A 244 -26.48 91.68 -40.00
CA LYS A 244 -27.39 92.15 -41.06
C LYS A 244 -28.67 92.77 -40.49
N ARG A 245 -29.28 92.15 -39.48
CA ARG A 245 -30.47 92.69 -38.81
C ARG A 245 -30.18 94.03 -38.13
N LYS A 246 -29.00 94.19 -37.52
CA LYS A 246 -28.58 95.44 -36.88
C LYS A 246 -28.32 96.56 -37.90
N LEU A 247 -27.73 96.22 -39.05
CA LEU A 247 -27.50 97.16 -40.15
C LEU A 247 -28.83 97.69 -40.73
N GLN A 248 -29.77 96.80 -41.00
CA GLN A 248 -31.12 97.17 -41.49
C GLN A 248 -31.90 98.03 -40.49
N PHE A 249 -31.71 97.79 -39.19
CA PHE A 249 -32.32 98.61 -38.14
C PHE A 249 -31.70 100.03 -38.12
N GLN A 250 -30.39 100.15 -38.26
CA GLN A 250 -29.70 101.44 -38.32
C GLN A 250 -30.07 102.26 -39.55
N GLU A 251 -30.20 101.64 -40.73
CA GLU A 251 -30.69 102.31 -41.94
C GLU A 251 -32.09 102.91 -41.73
N LYS A 252 -33.02 102.12 -41.19
CA LYS A 252 -34.39 102.59 -40.90
C LYS A 252 -34.44 103.72 -39.88
N ASP A 253 -33.53 103.74 -38.90
CA ASP A 253 -33.45 104.81 -37.90
C ASP A 253 -32.87 106.11 -38.50
N ILE A 254 -31.84 106.01 -39.34
CA ILE A 254 -31.27 107.15 -40.09
C ILE A 254 -32.32 107.77 -41.00
N GLU A 255 -33.11 106.94 -41.68
CA GLU A 255 -34.19 107.38 -42.57
C GLU A 255 -35.30 108.12 -41.80
N ARG A 256 -35.68 107.61 -40.62
CA ARG A 256 -36.61 108.28 -39.71
C ARG A 256 -36.10 109.65 -39.25
N ARG A 257 -34.83 109.75 -38.88
CA ARG A 257 -34.20 111.01 -38.45
C ARG A 257 -34.17 112.05 -39.57
N LYS A 258 -33.84 111.65 -40.81
CA LYS A 258 -33.88 112.52 -41.99
C LYS A 258 -35.30 113.06 -42.25
N MET A 259 -36.31 112.20 -42.16
CA MET A 259 -37.73 112.59 -42.30
C MET A 259 -38.16 113.65 -41.27
N ILE A 260 -37.72 113.51 -40.01
CA ILE A 260 -38.04 114.47 -38.94
C ILE A 260 -37.36 115.82 -39.19
N LEU A 261 -36.08 115.81 -39.59
CA LEU A 261 -35.33 117.04 -39.91
C LEU A 261 -36.00 117.83 -41.05
N GLN A 262 -36.42 117.16 -42.13
CA GLN A 262 -37.15 117.81 -43.23
C GLN A 262 -38.45 118.49 -42.78
N ARG A 263 -39.20 117.89 -41.83
CA ARG A 263 -40.41 118.51 -41.28
C ARG A 263 -40.11 119.76 -40.45
N ILE A 264 -39.02 119.75 -39.69
CA ILE A 264 -38.58 120.90 -38.88
C ILE A 264 -38.17 122.05 -39.79
N ASP A 265 -37.37 121.79 -40.83
CA ASP A 265 -36.93 122.82 -41.78
C ASP A 265 -38.09 123.45 -42.57
N ASN A 266 -39.07 122.63 -42.98
CA ASN A 266 -40.27 123.14 -43.65
C ASN A 266 -41.13 124.03 -42.73
N ARG A 267 -41.21 123.74 -41.43
CA ARG A 267 -41.87 124.63 -40.45
C ARG A 267 -41.10 125.92 -40.26
N ARG A 268 -39.76 125.83 -40.22
CA ARG A 268 -38.88 126.98 -40.03
C ARG A 268 -38.97 127.96 -41.20
N LYS A 269 -39.00 127.48 -42.45
CA LYS A 269 -39.24 128.30 -43.66
C LYS A 269 -40.57 129.03 -43.62
N LYS A 270 -41.68 128.31 -43.36
CA LYS A 270 -43.02 128.92 -43.22
C LYS A 270 -43.09 130.00 -42.15
N PHE A 271 -42.34 129.85 -41.06
CA PHE A 271 -42.28 130.86 -40.00
C PHE A 271 -41.50 132.11 -40.45
N ILE A 272 -40.34 131.95 -41.09
CA ILE A 272 -39.53 133.05 -41.63
C ILE A 272 -40.34 133.86 -42.66
N ASP A 273 -41.04 133.17 -43.57
CA ASP A 273 -41.85 133.82 -44.61
C ASP A 273 -42.98 134.66 -43.99
N SER A 274 -43.71 134.10 -43.02
CA SER A 274 -44.81 134.82 -42.35
C SER A 274 -44.33 135.99 -41.47
N TYR A 275 -43.15 135.88 -40.85
CA TYR A 275 -42.56 136.97 -40.07
C TYR A 275 -42.13 138.14 -40.97
N ASN A 276 -41.47 137.86 -42.10
CA ASN A 276 -41.04 138.88 -43.06
C ASN A 276 -42.22 139.62 -43.69
N GLU A 277 -43.30 138.92 -44.03
CA GLU A 277 -44.54 139.57 -44.49
C GLU A 277 -45.12 140.53 -43.45
N LYS A 278 -45.09 140.16 -42.16
CA LYS A 278 -45.63 141.00 -41.08
C LYS A 278 -44.78 142.26 -40.90
N ILE A 279 -43.46 142.13 -40.92
CA ILE A 279 -42.53 143.27 -40.84
C ILE A 279 -42.75 144.22 -42.01
N ASN A 280 -42.88 143.71 -43.24
CA ASN A 280 -43.12 144.53 -44.44
C ASN A 280 -44.46 145.28 -44.38
N ARG A 281 -45.53 144.65 -43.85
CA ARG A 281 -46.83 145.29 -43.65
C ARG A 281 -46.76 146.46 -42.65
N GLU A 282 -46.06 146.28 -41.54
CA GLU A 282 -45.92 147.33 -40.52
C GLU A 282 -45.02 148.49 -40.98
N THR A 283 -43.94 148.20 -41.73
CA THR A 283 -43.11 149.27 -42.33
C THR A 283 -43.89 150.09 -43.37
N ALA A 284 -44.76 149.46 -44.14
CA ALA A 284 -45.65 150.16 -45.08
C ALA A 284 -46.67 151.05 -44.36
N LYS A 285 -47.22 150.61 -43.22
CA LYS A 285 -48.11 151.43 -42.38
C LYS A 285 -47.38 152.64 -41.79
N MET A 286 -46.19 152.45 -41.22
CA MET A 286 -45.41 153.55 -40.62
C MET A 286 -45.03 154.62 -41.65
N LYS A 287 -44.70 154.25 -42.89
CA LYS A 287 -44.48 155.22 -43.99
C LYS A 287 -45.73 156.06 -44.29
N ARG A 288 -46.92 155.45 -44.36
CA ARG A 288 -48.19 156.16 -44.61
C ARG A 288 -48.53 157.17 -43.50
N ILE A 289 -48.26 156.82 -42.25
CA ILE A 289 -48.52 157.70 -41.10
C ILE A 289 -47.57 158.91 -41.12
N LEU A 290 -46.29 158.69 -41.44
CA LEU A 290 -45.31 159.77 -41.57
C LEU A 290 -45.62 160.74 -42.72
N ASP A 291 -46.08 160.25 -43.87
CA ASP A 291 -46.45 161.10 -45.01
C ASP A 291 -47.70 161.95 -44.71
N ASN A 292 -48.66 161.41 -43.97
CA ASN A 292 -49.86 162.15 -43.55
C ASN A 292 -49.54 163.24 -42.51
N ALA A 293 -48.62 162.99 -41.59
CA ALA A 293 -48.20 163.98 -40.59
C ALA A 293 -47.52 165.20 -41.25
N LYS A 294 -46.68 164.99 -42.28
CA LYS A 294 -46.02 166.06 -43.05
C LYS A 294 -47.01 166.93 -43.83
N LEU A 295 -48.08 166.33 -44.35
CA LEU A 295 -49.18 167.06 -45.01
C LEU A 295 -49.95 167.96 -44.03
N PHE A 296 -50.15 167.50 -42.80
CA PHE A 296 -50.88 168.24 -41.77
C PHE A 296 -50.12 169.48 -41.28
N THR A 297 -48.79 169.37 -41.10
CA THR A 297 -47.94 170.49 -40.68
C THR A 297 -47.86 171.59 -41.73
N ASN A 298 -47.79 171.23 -43.01
CA ASN A 298 -47.74 172.20 -44.12
C ASN A 298 -49.08 172.94 -44.34
N CYS A 299 -50.21 172.33 -43.99
CA CYS A 299 -51.53 172.96 -44.09
C CYS A 299 -51.81 173.92 -42.92
N TYR A 300 -51.36 173.55 -41.71
CA TYR A 300 -51.55 174.34 -40.48
C TYR A 300 -50.79 175.68 -40.53
N MET A 301 -49.56 175.69 -41.05
CA MET A 301 -48.72 176.91 -41.11
C MET A 301 -49.22 177.95 -42.13
N LYS A 302 -49.94 177.55 -43.19
CA LYS A 302 -50.44 178.48 -44.22
C LYS A 302 -51.69 179.28 -43.80
N ARG A 303 -52.34 178.93 -42.68
CA ARG A 303 -53.62 179.53 -42.26
C ARG A 303 -53.48 180.77 -41.36
N HIS A 304 -52.29 181.04 -40.82
CA HIS A 304 -52.03 182.06 -39.79
C HIS A 304 -51.33 183.34 -40.27
N LEU A 305 -51.38 183.68 -41.58
CA LEU A 305 -50.77 184.90 -42.13
C LEU A 305 -51.81 185.91 -42.62
N LEU A 306 -51.53 187.20 -42.36
CA LEU A 306 -52.44 188.33 -42.24
C LEU A 306 -52.99 188.95 -43.56
N ASP A 307 -52.85 188.32 -44.73
CA ASP A 307 -53.40 188.88 -45.99
C ASP A 307 -53.88 187.82 -47.02
N GLY A 308 -54.54 186.77 -46.54
CA GLY A 308 -54.88 185.57 -47.33
C GLY A 308 -56.32 185.47 -47.84
N ARG A 309 -56.84 186.48 -48.55
CA ARG A 309 -57.92 186.23 -49.55
C ARG A 309 -57.30 185.54 -50.76
N LYS A 310 -57.92 184.43 -51.14
CA LYS A 310 -57.75 183.68 -52.40
C LYS A 310 -56.46 182.86 -52.54
N LEU A 311 -56.73 181.59 -52.86
CA LEU A 311 -55.90 180.64 -53.60
C LEU A 311 -55.10 179.60 -52.78
N ILE A 312 -55.76 178.44 -52.68
CA ILE A 312 -55.33 177.12 -53.17
C ILE A 312 -55.10 176.03 -52.11
N CYS A 313 -55.99 175.03 -52.24
CA CYS A 313 -55.89 173.58 -52.10
C CYS A 313 -55.29 172.95 -50.83
N CYS A 314 -56.10 172.08 -50.21
CA CYS A 314 -55.96 170.67 -50.59
C CYS A 314 -57.29 169.89 -50.53
N LYS A 315 -57.65 169.32 -51.68
CA LYS A 315 -58.86 168.57 -52.06
C LYS A 315 -59.02 167.18 -51.41
N LYS A 316 -58.34 166.87 -50.29
CA LYS A 316 -58.17 165.46 -49.87
C LYS A 316 -59.04 164.95 -48.71
N TYR A 317 -59.64 165.80 -47.87
CA TYR A 317 -60.36 165.29 -46.66
C TYR A 317 -61.71 165.94 -46.31
N CYS A 318 -62.36 166.62 -47.26
CA CYS A 318 -63.81 166.85 -47.18
C CYS A 318 -64.54 165.78 -47.99
N LYS A 319 -64.78 164.62 -47.37
CA LYS A 319 -65.72 163.53 -47.72
C LYS A 319 -65.60 162.50 -46.58
N SER A 320 -66.57 162.31 -45.68
CA SER A 320 -67.90 161.71 -45.84
C SER A 320 -67.93 160.35 -46.55
N ASN A 321 -68.70 159.44 -45.94
CA ASN A 321 -69.53 158.40 -46.56
C ASN A 321 -69.02 156.96 -46.78
N THR A 322 -69.80 156.04 -46.17
CA THR A 322 -70.55 154.91 -46.76
C THR A 322 -69.87 153.62 -47.25
N VAL A 323 -70.34 152.50 -46.65
CA VAL A 323 -70.98 151.30 -47.27
C VAL A 323 -70.24 150.56 -48.39
N LEU A 324 -69.92 149.27 -48.17
CA LEU A 324 -70.45 148.08 -48.90
C LEU A 324 -69.64 146.79 -48.56
N VAL A 325 -70.40 145.75 -48.14
CA VAL A 325 -70.23 144.28 -48.23
C VAL A 325 -68.97 143.61 -47.67
#